data_AF-A0A373CPI7-F1
#
_entry.id   AF-A0A373CPI7-F1
#
_cell.length_a   1.000
_cell.length_b   1.000
_cell.length_c   1.000
_cell.angle_alpha   90.00
_cell.angle_beta   90.00
_cell.angle_gamma   90.00
#
_symmetry.space_group_name_H-M   'P 1'
#
loop_
_entity.id
_entity.type
_entity.pdbx_description
1 polymer ?
#
loop_
_entity_poly.entity_id
_entity_poly.type
_entity_poly.pdbx_seq_one_letter_code
_entity_poly.pdbx_strand_id
1 'polypeptide(L)' 'LLKCLKLRYHYKEINDDYEIEVFLPDHIIIGSNGGGELYGIDNKGNYFNVPVLIDEDDVAVLGTEIELLPDKINALWE' A
#
# COMPACT_ATOMS: atom_id res chain seq x y z
N LEU A 1 -19.05 -8.16 -9.99
CA LEU A 1 -19.48 -6.74 -9.91
C LEU A 1 -19.55 -6.24 -8.46
N LEU A 2 -20.46 -6.73 -7.60
CA LEU A 2 -20.58 -6.24 -6.21
C LEU A 2 -19.30 -6.39 -5.35
N LYS A 3 -18.57 -7.51 -5.48
CA LYS A 3 -17.29 -7.73 -4.77
C LYS A 3 -16.20 -6.73 -5.18
N CYS A 4 -16.04 -6.49 -6.49
CA CYS A 4 -15.09 -5.51 -7.02
C CYS A 4 -15.44 -4.08 -6.59
N LEU A 5 -16.74 -3.74 -6.53
CA LEU A 5 -17.21 -2.45 -6.03
C LEU A 5 -16.90 -2.25 -4.54
N LYS A 6 -17.06 -3.29 -3.71
CA LYS A 6 -16.70 -3.26 -2.29
C LYS A 6 -15.19 -3.06 -2.07
N LEU A 7 -14.36 -3.79 -2.83
CA LEU A 7 -12.91 -3.62 -2.79
C LEU A 7 -12.53 -2.18 -3.17
N ARG A 8 -13.08 -1.66 -4.27
CA ARG A 8 -12.80 -0.29 -4.72
C ARG A 8 -13.15 0.77 -3.67
N TYR A 9 -14.29 0.62 -2.98
CA TYR A 9 -14.70 1.56 -1.94
C TYR A 9 -13.76 1.50 -0.73
N HIS A 10 -13.38 0.29 -0.32
CA HIS A 10 -12.46 0.09 0.80
C HIS A 10 -11.06 0.65 0.54
N TYR A 11 -10.52 0.48 -0.67
CA TYR A 11 -9.25 1.11 -1.04
C TYR A 11 -9.34 2.62 -0.97
N LYS A 12 -10.44 3.20 -1.43
CA LYS A 12 -10.64 4.64 -1.37
C LYS A 12 -10.70 5.12 0.08
N GLU A 13 -11.46 4.46 0.95
CA GLU A 13 -11.55 4.81 2.37
C GLU A 13 -10.17 4.82 3.03
N ILE A 14 -9.35 3.79 2.83
CA ILE A 14 -8.00 3.74 3.44
C ILE A 14 -7.13 4.90 2.93
N ASN A 15 -7.12 5.16 1.62
CA ASN A 15 -6.28 6.21 1.06
C ASN A 15 -6.75 7.61 1.45
N ASP A 16 -8.06 7.81 1.62
CA ASP A 16 -8.65 9.06 2.09
C ASP A 16 -8.41 9.25 3.61
N ASP A 17 -8.60 8.20 4.43
CA ASP A 17 -8.47 8.25 5.90
C ASP A 17 -7.03 8.55 6.36
N TYR A 18 -6.04 8.05 5.61
CA TYR A 18 -4.63 8.33 5.86
C TYR A 18 -4.07 9.50 5.02
N GLU A 19 -4.94 10.21 4.29
CA GLU A 19 -4.57 11.36 3.45
C GLU A 19 -3.37 11.08 2.53
N ILE A 20 -3.35 9.90 1.90
CA ILE A 20 -2.19 9.40 1.14
C ILE A 20 -1.82 10.34 0.00
N GLU A 21 -2.80 10.96 -0.67
CA GLU A 21 -2.55 11.93 -1.74
C GLU A 21 -1.78 13.18 -1.24
N VAL A 22 -1.87 13.51 0.05
CA VAL A 22 -1.17 14.63 0.68
C VAL A 22 0.24 14.22 1.12
N PHE A 23 0.35 13.09 1.81
CA PHE A 23 1.62 12.67 2.41
C PHE A 23 2.53 11.90 1.46
N LEU A 24 1.95 11.13 0.54
CA LEU A 24 2.66 10.29 -0.43
C LEU A 24 2.01 10.45 -1.81
N PRO A 25 2.21 11.62 -2.46
CA PRO A 25 1.66 11.84 -3.80
C PRO A 25 2.13 10.74 -4.76
N ASP A 26 1.27 10.34 -5.69
CA ASP A 26 1.53 9.25 -6.64
C ASP A 26 1.68 7.83 -6.04
N HIS A 27 1.31 7.64 -4.77
CA HIS A 27 1.28 6.33 -4.12
C HIS A 27 -0.16 5.89 -3.84
N ILE A 28 -0.37 4.57 -3.81
CA ILE A 28 -1.65 3.96 -3.44
C ILE A 28 -1.40 2.89 -2.39
N ILE A 29 -2.07 2.98 -1.24
CA ILE A 29 -2.09 1.94 -0.23
C ILE A 29 -3.07 0.83 -0.63
N ILE A 30 -2.60 -0.40 -0.57
CA ILE A 30 -3.33 -1.62 -0.95
C ILE A 30 -3.62 -2.54 0.24
N GLY A 31 -3.07 -2.27 1.41
CA GLY A 31 -3.33 -3.07 2.60
C GLY A 31 -2.52 -2.65 3.81
N SER A 32 -2.78 -3.33 4.92
CA SER A 32 -2.05 -3.18 6.19
C SER A 32 -1.86 -4.55 6.83
N ASN A 33 -0.80 -4.71 7.63
CA ASN A 33 -0.63 -5.89 8.48
C ASN A 33 -1.41 -5.80 9.81
N GLY A 34 -2.14 -4.70 10.07
CA GLY A 34 -2.85 -4.45 11.34
C GLY A 34 -1.94 -4.14 12.54
N GLY A 35 -0.63 -4.14 12.35
CA GLY A 35 0.40 -3.85 13.35
C GLY A 35 1.01 -2.45 13.24
N GLY A 36 0.41 -1.58 12.44
CA GLY A 36 0.89 -0.20 12.22
C GLY A 36 1.68 -0.01 10.93
N GLU A 37 1.77 -1.01 10.04
CA GLU A 37 2.40 -0.86 8.73
C GLU A 37 1.34 -0.83 7.62
N LEU A 38 1.54 0.05 6.66
CA LEU A 38 0.79 0.15 5.42
C LEU A 38 1.65 -0.35 4.27
N TYR A 39 1.02 -1.01 3.29
CA TYR A 39 1.66 -1.56 2.11
C TYR A 39 1.02 -0.96 0.87
N GLY A 40 1.83 -0.56 -0.09
CA GLY A 40 1.36 0.17 -1.27
C GLY A 40 2.18 -0.07 -2.52
N ILE A 41 1.75 0.59 -3.60
CA ILE A 41 2.43 0.63 -4.90
C ILE A 41 2.55 2.09 -5.33
N ASP A 42 3.72 2.50 -5.82
CA ASP A 42 3.95 3.82 -6.41
C ASP A 42 3.60 3.87 -7.91
N ASN A 43 3.62 5.06 -8.52
CA ASN A 43 3.34 5.24 -9.95
C ASN A 43 4.38 4.60 -10.89
N LYS A 44 5.51 4.10 -10.37
CA LYS A 44 6.54 3.36 -11.13
C LYS A 44 6.33 1.84 -11.04
N GLY A 45 5.37 1.39 -10.23
CA GLY A 45 5.09 -0.02 -9.99
C GLY A 45 5.98 -0.64 -8.90
N ASN A 46 6.68 0.16 -8.12
CA ASN A 46 7.44 -0.32 -6.97
C ASN A 46 6.48 -0.62 -5.83
N TYR A 47 6.67 -1.76 -5.16
CA TYR A 47 5.94 -2.09 -3.95
C TYR A 47 6.77 -1.67 -2.73
N PHE A 48 6.08 -1.08 -1.76
CA PHE A 48 6.70 -0.46 -0.59
C PHE A 48 5.88 -0.75 0.67
N ASN A 49 6.48 -0.49 1.83
CA ASN A 49 5.75 -0.28 3.08
C ASN A 49 6.12 1.06 3.72
N VAL A 50 5.23 1.55 4.57
CA VAL A 50 5.41 2.77 5.35
C VAL A 50 4.65 2.61 6.68
N PRO A 51 5.15 3.17 7.80
CA PRO A 51 4.40 3.22 9.05
C PRO A 51 3.10 4.02 8.90
N VAL A 52 2.10 3.71 9.73
CA VAL A 52 0.82 4.45 9.82
C VAL A 52 1.03 5.90 10.24
N LEU A 53 2.09 6.18 11.01
CA LEU A 53 2.57 7.54 11.21
C LEU A 53 3.40 7.92 9.98
N ILE A 54 2.72 8.29 8.91
CA ILE A 54 3.33 8.45 7.59
C ILE A 54 4.28 9.65 7.58
N ASP A 55 5.51 9.40 7.15
CA ASP A 55 6.51 10.38 6.72
C ASP A 55 7.04 9.92 5.36
N GLU A 56 7.27 10.84 4.42
CA GLU A 56 7.79 10.52 3.08
C GLU A 56 9.17 9.86 3.17
N ASP A 57 9.98 10.27 4.14
CA ASP A 57 11.32 9.72 4.38
C ASP A 57 11.29 8.25 4.91
N ASP A 58 10.15 7.79 5.41
CA ASP A 58 9.97 6.46 5.99
C ASP A 58 9.46 5.40 4.98
N VAL A 59 9.34 5.77 3.70
CA VAL A 59 8.96 4.83 2.64
C VAL A 59 10.08 3.83 2.35
N ALA A 60 9.83 2.57 2.67
CA ALA A 60 10.75 1.47 2.37
C ALA A 60 10.32 0.74 1.10
N VAL A 61 11.09 0.92 0.02
CA VAL A 61 10.89 0.15 -1.22
C VAL A 61 11.29 -1.30 -0.97
N LEU A 62 10.28 -2.16 -0.94
CA LEU A 62 10.47 -3.59 -0.77
C LEU A 62 10.89 -4.23 -2.10
N GLY A 63 10.58 -3.59 -3.24
CA GLY A 63 11.22 -3.80 -4.54
C GLY A 63 10.38 -3.38 -5.75
N THR A 64 10.80 -3.80 -6.94
CA THR A 64 10.42 -3.15 -8.21
C THR A 64 9.74 -4.08 -9.21
N GLU A 65 9.67 -5.38 -8.89
CA GLU A 65 9.16 -6.43 -9.78
C GLU A 65 7.74 -6.81 -9.37
N ILE A 66 6.74 -6.12 -9.92
CA ILE A 66 5.32 -6.33 -9.57
C ILE A 66 4.83 -7.77 -9.80
N GLU A 67 5.45 -8.50 -10.73
CA GLU A 67 5.14 -9.91 -11.00
C GLU A 67 5.48 -10.81 -9.81
N LEU A 68 6.46 -10.43 -9.00
CA LEU A 68 6.89 -11.16 -7.81
C LEU A 68 6.13 -10.71 -6.55
N LEU A 69 5.23 -9.73 -6.66
CA LEU A 69 4.49 -9.19 -5.53
C LEU A 69 3.74 -10.28 -4.73
N PRO A 70 3.05 -11.26 -5.35
CA PRO A 70 2.36 -12.30 -4.59
C PRO A 70 3.32 -13.13 -3.72
N ASP A 71 4.46 -13.53 -4.27
CA ASP A 71 5.45 -14.34 -3.56
C ASP A 71 6.09 -13.56 -2.41
N LYS A 72 6.37 -12.27 -2.64
CA LYS A 72 6.98 -11.39 -1.63
C LYS A 72 6.02 -11.03 -0.51
N ILE A 73 4.73 -10.79 -0.80
CA ILE A 73 3.70 -10.62 0.24
C ILE A 73 3.59 -11.89 1.09
N ASN A 74 3.55 -13.06 0.46
CA ASN A 74 3.47 -14.33 1.19
C ASN A 74 4.69 -14.52 2.11
N ALA A 75 5.90 -14.22 1.64
CA ALA A 75 7.12 -14.32 2.45
C ALA A 75 7.19 -13.32 3.61
N LEU A 76 6.53 -12.17 3.51
CA LEU A 76 6.44 -11.17 4.59
C LEU A 76 5.43 -11.57 5.67
N TRP A 77 4.48 -12.44 5.35
CA TRP A 77 3.36 -12.81 6.22
C TRP A 77 3.46 -14.23 6.78
N GLU A 78 4.53 -14.98 6.46
CA GLU A 78 4.97 -16.20 7.16
C GLU A 78 5.71 -15.87 8.47
#